data_AF-A0A7I8EW56-F1
#
_entry.id   AF-A0A7I8EW56-F1
#
_cell.length_a   1.000
_cell.length_b   1.000
_cell.length_c   1.000
_cell.angle_alpha   90.00
_cell.angle_beta   90.00
_cell.angle_gamma   90.00
#
_symmetry.space_group_name_H-M   'P 1'
#
loop_
_entity.id
_entity.type
_entity.pdbx_description
1 polymer ?
#
loop_
_entity_poly.entity_id
_entity_poly.type
_entity_poly.pdbx_seq_one_letter_code
_entity_poly.pdbx_strand_id
1 'polypeptide(L)'
;MNSQNRAFIKQVQMDLLALSDKDLLTIIEQWVHKNILVPSFADACQPTFLALGYTRVSQASTLPYTSHSVLNDDREEPEQWIAPSSQQLREHLLKIDINSFDRYIITLAFQALHETHPDWYEGVTFNAQLANCLRHMKTKGGHAF
;
A
#
# COMPACT_ATOMS: atom_id res chain seq x y z
N MET A 1 -16.66 14.96 1.40
CA MET A 1 -16.68 13.71 2.19
C MET A 1 -17.80 13.78 3.23
N ASN A 2 -18.73 12.82 3.26
CA ASN A 2 -19.79 12.80 4.27
C ASN A 2 -19.24 12.36 5.64
N SER A 3 -19.86 12.81 6.74
CA SER A 3 -19.46 12.52 8.12
C SER A 3 -19.33 11.02 8.41
N GLN A 4 -20.25 10.22 7.86
CA GLN A 4 -20.23 8.76 7.94
C GLN A 4 -19.01 8.14 7.24
N ASN A 5 -18.64 8.62 6.05
CA ASN A 5 -17.44 8.13 5.35
C ASN A 5 -16.19 8.39 6.17
N ARG A 6 -16.07 9.61 6.72
CA ARG A 6 -14.95 10.01 7.58
C ARG A 6 -14.86 9.16 8.85
N ALA A 7 -15.99 8.77 9.43
CA ALA A 7 -16.03 7.87 10.58
C ALA A 7 -15.47 6.48 10.23
N PHE A 8 -15.87 5.90 9.09
CA PHE A 8 -15.34 4.61 8.65
C PHE A 8 -13.85 4.67 8.31
N ILE A 9 -13.37 5.71 7.63
CA ILE A 9 -11.94 5.89 7.34
C ILE A 9 -11.15 5.95 8.65
N LYS A 10 -11.65 6.69 9.64
CA LYS A 10 -11.00 6.76 10.96
C LYS A 10 -10.99 5.41 11.64
N GLN A 11 -12.07 4.63 11.47
CA GLN A 11 -12.15 3.29 12.02
C GLN A 11 -11.16 2.34 11.33
N VAL A 12 -11.01 2.41 10.00
CA VAL A 12 -9.98 1.67 9.26
C VAL A 12 -8.59 2.02 9.78
N GLN A 13 -8.28 3.31 9.99
CA GLN A 13 -6.99 3.74 10.55
C GLN A 13 -6.75 3.14 11.93
N MET A 14 -7.75 3.19 12.82
CA MET A 14 -7.65 2.60 14.16
C MET A 14 -7.51 1.07 14.12
N ASP A 15 -8.26 0.40 13.25
CA ASP A 15 -8.24 -1.06 13.13
C ASP A 15 -6.91 -1.54 12.53
N LEU A 16 -6.31 -0.82 11.58
CA LEU A 16 -4.95 -1.06 11.08
C LEU A 16 -3.89 -0.88 12.19
N LEU A 17 -3.96 0.22 12.93
CA LEU A 17 -3.02 0.50 14.01
C LEU A 17 -3.13 -0.51 15.16
N ALA A 18 -4.28 -1.15 15.32
CA ALA A 18 -4.53 -2.18 16.32
C ALA A 18 -4.02 -3.58 15.92
N LEU A 19 -3.55 -3.78 14.70
CA LEU A 19 -2.90 -5.03 14.28
C LEU A 19 -1.53 -5.20 14.96
N SER A 20 -0.93 -6.40 14.88
CA SER A 20 0.48 -6.56 15.27
C SER A 20 1.38 -5.85 14.26
N ASP A 21 2.61 -5.50 14.65
CA ASP A 21 3.57 -4.86 13.74
C ASP A 21 3.86 -5.72 12.49
N LYS A 22 3.82 -7.06 12.66
CA LYS A 22 3.99 -8.01 11.57
C LYS A 22 2.80 -7.98 10.62
N ASP A 23 1.57 -8.09 11.15
CA ASP A 23 0.36 -8.12 10.31
C ASP A 23 0.15 -6.79 9.59
N LEU A 24 0.46 -5.67 10.26
CA LEU A 24 0.41 -4.33 9.68
C LEU A 24 1.39 -4.19 8.50
N LEU A 25 2.63 -4.65 8.67
CA LEU A 25 3.60 -4.62 7.58
C LEU A 25 3.14 -5.51 6.42
N THR A 26 2.75 -6.76 6.72
CA THR A 26 2.33 -7.73 5.71
C THR A 26 1.14 -7.23 4.90
N ILE A 27 0.11 -6.65 5.53
CA ILE A 27 -1.07 -6.20 4.79
C ILE A 27 -0.78 -4.99 3.90
N ILE A 28 0.04 -4.04 4.38
CA ILE A 28 0.44 -2.88 3.59
C ILE A 28 1.34 -3.33 2.44
N GLU A 29 2.28 -4.24 2.67
CA GLU A 29 3.13 -4.81 1.62
C GLU A 29 2.32 -5.57 0.57
N GLN A 30 1.31 -6.35 0.98
CA GLN A 30 0.40 -7.01 0.04
C GLN A 30 -0.32 -6.00 -0.85
N TRP A 31 -0.82 -4.89 -0.28
CA TRP A 31 -1.46 -3.85 -1.06
C TRP A 31 -0.48 -3.15 -2.00
N VAL A 32 0.73 -2.83 -1.53
CA VAL A 32 1.79 -2.23 -2.35
C VAL A 32 2.20 -3.16 -3.49
N HIS A 33 2.46 -4.44 -3.22
CA HIS A 33 2.95 -5.40 -4.20
C HIS A 33 1.93 -5.64 -5.32
N LYS A 34 0.64 -5.77 -4.99
CA LYS A 34 -0.43 -5.88 -6.00
C LYS A 34 -0.49 -4.67 -6.93
N ASN A 35 -0.16 -3.47 -6.44
CA ASN A 35 -0.16 -2.25 -7.25
C ASN A 35 1.12 -2.04 -8.06
N ILE A 36 2.29 -2.47 -7.56
CA ILE A 36 3.58 -2.36 -8.27
C ILE A 36 3.61 -3.28 -9.51
N LEU A 37 2.93 -4.42 -9.48
CA LEU A 37 2.86 -5.34 -10.62
C LEU A 37 2.11 -4.78 -11.83
N VAL A 38 1.45 -3.63 -11.69
CA VAL A 38 0.77 -2.95 -12.79
C VAL A 38 1.52 -1.65 -13.12
N PRO A 39 2.24 -1.57 -14.26
CA PRO A 39 3.13 -0.44 -14.58
C PRO A 39 2.44 0.93 -14.57
N SER A 40 1.17 1.00 -14.98
CA SER A 40 0.37 2.23 -14.95
C SER A 40 0.04 2.71 -13.53
N PHE A 41 0.09 1.83 -12.53
CA PHE A 41 -0.19 2.16 -11.14
C PHE A 41 1.07 2.45 -10.34
N ALA A 42 2.24 1.94 -10.75
CA ALA A 42 3.51 2.20 -10.09
C ALA A 42 3.83 3.71 -10.03
N ASP A 43 3.66 4.43 -11.14
CA ASP A 43 3.90 5.88 -11.20
C ASP A 43 2.83 6.66 -10.40
N ALA A 44 1.56 6.30 -10.56
CA ALA A 44 0.45 6.93 -9.84
C ALA A 44 0.49 6.70 -8.31
N CYS A 45 1.08 5.59 -7.85
CA CYS A 45 1.23 5.23 -6.43
C CYS A 45 2.54 5.71 -5.80
N GLN A 46 3.46 6.27 -6.59
CA GLN A 46 4.71 6.86 -6.08
C GLN A 46 4.52 7.80 -4.88
N PRO A 47 3.57 8.77 -4.89
CA PRO A 47 3.35 9.65 -3.74
C PRO A 47 2.84 8.89 -2.51
N THR A 48 2.08 7.81 -2.70
CA THR A 48 1.62 6.93 -1.62
C THR A 48 2.78 6.18 -0.99
N PHE A 49 3.68 5.61 -1.79
CA PHE A 49 4.84 4.87 -1.30
C PHE A 49 5.78 5.77 -0.50
N LEU A 50 6.08 6.97 -1.01
CA LEU A 50 6.86 7.96 -0.30
C LEU A 50 6.18 8.40 1.00
N ALA A 51 4.86 8.61 1.01
CA ALA A 51 4.11 8.98 2.21
C ALA A 51 4.10 7.87 3.28
N LEU A 52 4.20 6.61 2.85
CA LEU A 52 4.36 5.45 3.73
C LEU A 52 5.80 5.26 4.24
N GLY A 53 6.76 6.02 3.71
CA GLY A 53 8.18 5.91 4.06
C GLY A 53 8.94 4.88 3.24
N TYR A 54 8.37 4.37 2.14
CA TYR A 54 9.11 3.54 1.21
C TYR A 54 10.16 4.37 0.50
N THR A 55 11.34 3.78 0.31
CA THR A 55 12.44 4.43 -0.39
C THR A 55 12.60 3.81 -1.77
N ARG A 56 12.58 4.65 -2.81
CA ARG A 56 12.92 4.24 -4.18
C ARG A 56 14.43 4.05 -4.27
N VAL A 57 14.86 2.83 -4.59
CA VAL A 57 16.25 2.59 -4.95
C VAL A 57 16.36 2.66 -6.46
N SER A 58 16.84 3.78 -6.96
CA SER A 58 17.39 3.82 -8.31
C SER A 58 18.68 3.02 -8.29
N GLN A 59 18.76 1.93 -9.06
CA GLN A 59 20.07 1.37 -9.43
C GLN A 59 20.76 2.38 -10.35
N ALA A 60 21.34 3.42 -9.76
CA ALA A 60 22.35 4.23 -10.41
C ALA A 60 23.69 3.85 -9.77
N SER A 61 24.65 3.43 -10.61
CA SER A 61 26.03 2.99 -10.34
C SER A 61 26.15 1.45 -10.25
N THR A 62 26.90 0.71 -11.07
CA THR A 62 28.11 1.06 -11.84
C THR A 62 28.37 -0.08 -12.84
N LEU A 63 28.25 0.16 -14.15
CA LEU A 63 28.90 -0.71 -15.13
C LEU A 63 30.13 0.04 -15.65
N PRO A 64 31.37 -0.40 -15.35
CA PRO A 64 32.49 0.04 -16.16
C PRO A 64 32.28 -0.53 -17.57
N TYR A 65 32.26 0.38 -18.54
CA TYR A 65 32.33 0.10 -19.97
C TYR A 65 33.20 -1.13 -20.24
N THR A 66 32.57 -2.24 -20.62
CA THR A 66 33.28 -3.30 -21.36
C THR A 66 32.34 -3.83 -22.42
N SER A 67 32.68 -3.46 -23.65
CA SER A 67 32.07 -3.83 -24.91
C SER A 67 31.68 -5.31 -24.97
N HIS A 68 30.47 -5.62 -25.44
CA HIS A 68 30.22 -6.45 -26.63
C HIS A 68 28.75 -6.88 -26.74
N SER A 69 28.19 -6.58 -27.91
CA SER A 69 27.13 -7.33 -28.61
C SER A 69 25.71 -7.38 -28.04
N VAL A 70 24.83 -6.71 -28.78
CA VAL A 70 23.52 -7.20 -29.24
C VAL A 70 22.61 -7.79 -28.16
N LEU A 71 21.70 -6.96 -27.65
CA LEU A 71 20.25 -7.18 -27.70
C LEU A 71 19.57 -5.95 -27.10
N ASN A 72 18.86 -5.22 -27.95
CA ASN A 72 17.92 -4.17 -27.57
C ASN A 72 16.73 -4.87 -26.87
N ASP A 73 16.83 -5.10 -25.56
CA ASP A 73 15.70 -5.42 -24.71
C ASP A 73 15.66 -4.30 -23.68
N ASP A 74 14.89 -3.26 -23.99
CA ASP A 74 14.59 -2.10 -23.13
C ASP A 74 13.70 -2.58 -21.97
N ARG A 75 14.17 -3.57 -21.21
CA ARG A 75 13.63 -3.90 -19.90
C ARG A 75 14.14 -2.84 -18.96
N GLU A 76 13.38 -1.76 -18.85
CA GLU A 76 13.35 -0.96 -17.65
C GLU A 76 13.28 -1.92 -16.46
N GLU A 77 14.41 -2.15 -15.79
CA GLU A 77 14.43 -3.01 -14.61
C GLU A 77 13.41 -2.46 -13.61
N PRO A 78 12.55 -3.32 -13.04
CA PRO A 78 11.42 -2.85 -12.25
C PRO A 78 11.95 -2.03 -11.08
N GLU A 79 11.46 -0.80 -11.02
CA GLU A 79 11.74 0.17 -9.99
C GLU A 79 11.59 -0.46 -8.59
N GLN A 80 12.71 -0.65 -7.88
CA GLN A 80 12.68 -1.39 -6.62
C GLN A 80 12.37 -0.46 -5.45
N TRP A 81 11.21 -0.70 -4.82
CA TRP A 81 10.77 0.00 -3.61
C TRP A 81 11.17 -0.79 -2.37
N ILE A 82 11.90 -0.15 -1.46
CA ILE A 82 12.28 -0.73 -0.16
C ILE A 82 11.24 -0.32 0.88
N ALA A 83 10.66 -1.32 1.56
CA ALA A 83 9.70 -1.12 2.64
C ALA A 83 10.37 -0.51 3.89
N PRO A 84 9.68 0.39 4.60
CA PRO A 84 10.12 0.88 5.90
C PRO A 84 10.05 -0.22 6.96
N SER A 85 10.70 0.00 8.10
CA SER A 85 10.47 -0.87 9.27
C SER A 85 9.01 -0.79 9.74
N SER A 86 8.49 -1.87 10.32
CA SER A 86 7.11 -1.92 10.84
C SER A 86 6.81 -0.82 11.87
N GLN A 87 7.79 -0.48 12.71
CA GLN A 87 7.70 0.63 13.66
C GLN A 87 7.59 1.99 12.96
N GLN A 88 8.44 2.25 11.97
CA GLN A 88 8.36 3.49 11.18
C GLN A 88 7.03 3.59 10.43
N LEU A 89 6.55 2.49 9.84
CA LEU A 89 5.27 2.45 9.16
C LEU A 89 4.12 2.83 10.11
N ARG A 90 4.10 2.24 11.31
CA ARG A 90 3.12 2.57 12.35
C ARG A 90 3.19 4.03 12.77
N GLU A 91 4.39 4.57 12.99
CA GLU A 91 4.57 5.98 13.33
C GLU A 91 4.07 6.92 12.22
N HIS A 92 4.30 6.59 10.95
CA HIS A 92 3.76 7.35 9.82
C HIS A 92 2.23 7.29 9.79
N LEU A 93 1.63 6.11 9.96
CA LEU A 93 0.18 5.93 10.01
C LEU A 93 -0.48 6.61 11.22
N LEU A 94 0.24 6.82 12.32
CA LEU A 94 -0.22 7.59 13.47
C LEU A 94 -0.20 9.11 13.21
N LYS A 95 0.76 9.59 12.43
CA LYS A 95 0.97 11.02 12.17
C LYS A 95 0.19 11.54 10.97
N ILE A 96 -0.18 10.66 10.04
CA ILE A 96 -0.93 11.05 8.85
C ILE A 96 -2.34 11.54 9.21
N ASP A 97 -2.74 12.67 8.62
CA ASP A 97 -4.10 13.18 8.81
C ASP A 97 -5.12 12.33 8.06
N ILE A 98 -6.37 12.39 8.47
CA ILE A 98 -7.44 11.55 7.92
C ILE A 98 -7.68 11.73 6.41
N ASN A 99 -7.41 12.91 5.85
CA ASN A 99 -7.60 13.15 4.41
C ASN A 99 -6.43 12.58 3.61
N SER A 100 -5.20 12.73 4.11
CA SER A 100 -4.04 12.05 3.55
C SER A 100 -4.18 10.54 3.67
N PHE A 101 -4.70 10.05 4.79
CA PHE A 101 -5.00 8.63 4.98
C PHE A 101 -6.01 8.11 3.96
N ASP A 102 -7.11 8.82 3.73
CA ASP A 102 -8.10 8.50 2.69
C ASP A 102 -7.44 8.48 1.30
N ARG A 103 -6.71 9.55 0.97
CA ARG A 103 -6.08 9.69 -0.34
C ARG A 103 -5.05 8.61 -0.63
N TYR A 104 -4.21 8.25 0.34
CA TYR A 104 -3.07 7.37 0.12
C TYR A 104 -3.38 5.92 0.51
N ILE A 105 -3.93 5.69 1.70
CA ILE A 105 -4.09 4.33 2.25
C ILE A 105 -5.37 3.68 1.77
N ILE A 106 -6.50 4.41 1.80
CA ILE A 106 -7.78 3.86 1.33
C ILE A 106 -7.73 3.62 -0.17
N THR A 107 -7.21 4.57 -0.95
CA THR A 107 -7.02 4.38 -2.40
C THR A 107 -6.14 3.17 -2.71
N LEU A 108 -5.02 3.01 -2.01
CA LEU A 108 -4.12 1.87 -2.20
C LEU A 108 -4.81 0.54 -1.89
N ALA A 109 -5.50 0.47 -0.74
CA ALA A 109 -6.26 -0.70 -0.35
C ALA A 109 -7.37 -1.02 -1.36
N PHE A 110 -8.07 0.01 -1.86
CA PHE A 110 -9.11 -0.14 -2.87
C PHE A 110 -8.54 -0.75 -4.14
N GLN A 111 -7.46 -0.19 -4.69
CA GLN A 111 -6.82 -0.71 -5.89
C GLN A 111 -6.34 -2.15 -5.71
N ALA A 112 -5.78 -2.49 -4.55
CA ALA A 112 -5.28 -3.84 -4.27
C ALA A 112 -6.38 -4.90 -4.06
N LEU A 113 -7.53 -4.48 -3.52
CA LEU A 113 -8.60 -5.40 -3.11
C LEU A 113 -9.76 -5.46 -4.10
N HIS A 114 -9.95 -4.45 -4.95
CA HIS A 114 -11.08 -4.37 -5.87
C HIS A 114 -11.09 -5.51 -6.90
N GLU A 115 -9.92 -6.00 -7.32
CA GLU A 115 -9.84 -7.17 -8.21
C GLU A 115 -10.37 -8.44 -7.54
N THR A 116 -10.06 -8.63 -6.26
CA THR A 116 -10.50 -9.80 -5.46
C THR A 116 -11.89 -9.65 -4.85
N HIS A 117 -12.34 -8.42 -4.66
CA HIS A 117 -13.61 -8.06 -4.04
C HIS A 117 -14.33 -6.96 -4.84
N PRO A 118 -14.75 -7.25 -6.08
CA PRO A 118 -15.44 -6.27 -6.92
C PRO A 118 -16.79 -5.83 -6.33
N ASP A 119 -17.38 -6.65 -5.47
CA ASP A 119 -18.62 -6.33 -4.74
C ASP A 119 -18.43 -5.24 -3.67
N TRP A 120 -17.18 -4.88 -3.34
CA TRP A 120 -16.88 -3.82 -2.38
C TRP A 120 -16.83 -2.47 -3.10
N TYR A 121 -18.00 -2.00 -3.51
CA TYR A 121 -18.19 -0.73 -4.20
C TYR A 121 -17.52 0.46 -3.49
N GLU A 122 -17.11 1.46 -4.27
CA GLU A 122 -16.38 2.65 -3.81
C GLU A 122 -17.03 3.41 -2.64
N GLY A 123 -16.18 4.13 -1.90
CA GLY A 123 -16.61 5.05 -0.85
C GLY A 123 -16.99 4.35 0.45
N VAL A 124 -18.18 4.65 0.96
CA VAL A 124 -18.60 4.23 2.32
C VAL A 124 -18.68 2.71 2.45
N THR A 125 -19.15 2.02 1.41
CA THR A 125 -19.29 0.55 1.42
C THR A 125 -17.92 -0.11 1.52
N PHE A 126 -16.98 0.27 0.65
CA PHE A 126 -15.60 -0.20 0.72
C PHE A 126 -14.98 0.04 2.10
N ASN A 127 -15.08 1.27 2.63
CA ASN A 127 -14.49 1.64 3.91
C ASN A 127 -15.08 0.82 5.09
N ALA A 128 -16.37 0.54 5.05
CA ALA A 128 -17.03 -0.30 6.06
C ALA A 128 -16.57 -1.77 5.97
N GLN A 129 -16.48 -2.32 4.76
CA GLN A 129 -16.03 -3.70 4.53
C GLN A 129 -14.56 -3.89 4.93
N LEU A 130 -13.71 -2.92 4.58
CA LEU A 130 -12.30 -2.92 4.95
C LEU A 130 -12.11 -2.90 6.47
N ALA A 131 -12.82 -2.02 7.19
CA ALA A 131 -12.78 -1.99 8.65
C ALA A 131 -13.22 -3.32 9.28
N ASN A 132 -14.28 -3.94 8.74
CA ASN A 132 -14.75 -5.24 9.20
C ASN A 132 -13.71 -6.35 8.96
N CYS A 133 -13.05 -6.35 7.80
CA CYS A 133 -12.01 -7.33 7.49
C CYS A 133 -10.82 -7.20 8.44
N LEU A 134 -10.32 -5.98 8.66
CA LEU A 134 -9.22 -5.70 9.59
C LEU A 134 -9.56 -6.14 11.02
N ARG A 135 -10.79 -5.91 11.46
CA ARG A 135 -11.27 -6.36 12.76
C ARG A 135 -11.29 -7.89 12.87
N HIS A 136 -11.73 -8.58 11.81
CA HIS A 136 -11.69 -10.04 11.79
C HIS A 136 -10.27 -10.59 11.85
N MET A 137 -9.31 -9.98 11.14
CA MET A 137 -7.90 -10.36 11.20
C MET A 137 -7.35 -10.28 12.62
N LYS A 138 -7.64 -9.17 13.31
CA LYS A 138 -7.27 -8.99 14.72
C LYS A 138 -7.82 -10.11 15.62
N THR A 139 -9.07 -10.52 15.41
CA THR A 139 -9.74 -11.53 16.25
C THR A 139 -9.36 -12.98 15.92
N LYS A 140 -8.97 -13.27 14.66
CA LYS A 140 -8.76 -14.64 14.17
C LYS A 140 -7.29 -15.06 14.06
N GLY A 141 -6.34 -14.18 14.39
CA GLY A 141 -4.91 -14.55 14.41
C GLY A 141 -4.31 -14.76 13.01
N GLY A 142 -4.65 -13.89 12.05
CA GLY A 142 -3.85 -13.70 10.83
C GLY A 142 -4.04 -14.72 9.72
N HIS A 143 -5.09 -14.55 8.92
CA HIS A 143 -5.12 -14.85 7.47
C HIS A 143 -6.43 -14.28 6.94
N ALA A 144 -6.40 -13.22 6.13
CA ALA A 144 -7.65 -12.76 5.50
C ALA A 144 -7.53 -12.24 4.07
N PHE A 145 -6.38 -12.39 3.40
CA PHE A 145 -6.30 -12.24 1.95
C PHE A 145 -5.30 -13.24 1.38
#